data_AF-A0A2G5X4Y8-F1
#
_entry.id   AF-A0A2G5X4Y8-F1
#
_cell.length_a   1.000
_cell.length_b   1.000
_cell.length_c   1.000
_cell.angle_alpha   90.00
_cell.angle_beta   90.00
_cell.angle_gamma   90.00
#
_symmetry.space_group_name_H-M   'P 1'
#
loop_
_entity.id
_entity.type
_entity.pdbx_description
1 polymer ?
#
loop_
_entity_poly.entity_id
_entity_poly.type
_entity_poly.pdbx_seq_one_letter_code
_entity_poly.pdbx_strand_id
1 'polypeptide(L)' 'MKTAFLILGMSMTIIFGGGFLIRLIRDSDFYIAEFIVGIIGIIMLISVLFFKGKSKSPDNK' A
#
# COMPACT_ATOMS: atom_id res chain seq x y z
N MET A 1 13.24 -2.17 9.06
CA MET A 1 12.47 -1.11 8.36
C MET A 1 11.51 -1.64 7.29
N LYS A 2 11.90 -2.61 6.43
CA LYS A 2 11.02 -3.14 5.37
C LYS A 2 9.67 -3.69 5.89
N THR A 3 9.68 -4.42 7.02
CA THR A 3 8.46 -4.96 7.63
C THR A 3 7.52 -3.86 8.15
N ALA A 4 8.06 -2.79 8.73
CA ALA A 4 7.26 -1.65 9.18
C ALA A 4 6.61 -0.92 7.99
N PHE A 5 7.35 -0.77 6.89
CA PHE A 5 6.81 -0.22 5.63
C PHE A 5 5.69 -1.09 5.06
N LEU A 6 5.82 -2.42 5.11
CA LEU A 6 4.75 -3.35 4.68
C LEU A 6 3.52 -3.22 5.55
N ILE A 7 3.69 -3.26 6.88
CA ILE A 7 2.57 -3.14 7.83
C ILE A 7 1.87 -1.78 7.64
N LEU A 8 2.64 -0.70 7.54
CA LEU A 8 2.07 0.64 7.35
C LEU A 8 1.33 0.77 6.01
N GLY A 9 1.94 0.34 4.90
CA GLY A 9 1.28 0.37 3.58
C GLY A 9 0.02 -0.50 3.53
N MET A 10 0.03 -1.66 4.19
CA MET A 10 -1.13 -2.55 4.28
C MET A 10 -2.24 -1.93 5.12
N SER A 11 -1.91 -1.36 6.28
CA SER A 11 -2.87 -0.64 7.13
C SER A 11 -3.48 0.57 6.42
N MET A 12 -2.68 1.38 5.73
CA MET A 12 -3.19 2.53 4.97
C MET A 12 -4.13 2.09 3.84
N THR A 13 -3.76 1.04 3.11
CA THR A 13 -4.59 0.50 2.02
C THR A 13 -5.91 -0.05 2.54
N ILE A 14 -5.90 -0.81 3.65
CA ILE A 14 -7.11 -1.42 4.22
C ILE A 14 -8.02 -0.35 4.83
N ILE A 15 -7.48 0.51 5.69
CA ILE A 15 -8.29 1.49 6.44
C ILE A 15 -8.83 2.57 5.50
N PHE A 16 -7.96 3.22 4.72
CA PHE A 16 -8.37 4.33 3.87
C PHE A 16 -8.89 3.85 2.52
N GLY A 17 -8.20 2.92 1.86
CA GLY A 17 -8.65 2.38 0.58
C GLY A 17 -9.91 1.52 0.70
N GLY A 18 -9.94 0.61 1.69
CA GLY A 18 -11.13 -0.18 1.99
C GLY A 18 -12.30 0.68 2.46
N GLY A 19 -12.06 1.63 3.38
CA GLY A 19 -13.08 2.59 3.82
C GLY A 19 -13.61 3.48 2.70
N PHE A 20 -12.73 3.90 1.78
CA PHE A 20 -13.10 4.64 0.57
C PHE A 20 -14.00 3.79 -0.33
N LEU A 21 -13.63 2.55 -0.64
CA LEU A 21 -14.42 1.66 -1.50
C LEU A 21 -15.81 1.38 -0.91
N ILE A 22 -15.88 1.14 0.40
CA ILE A 22 -17.17 0.92 1.08
C ILE A 22 -18.07 2.15 0.93
N ARG A 23 -17.55 3.35 1.18
CA ARG A 23 -18.33 4.60 1.04
C ARG A 23 -18.71 4.90 -0.39
N LEU A 24 -17.78 4.70 -1.33
CA LEU A 24 -18.05 4.89 -2.75
C LEU A 24 -19.19 3.97 -3.21
N ILE A 25 -19.21 2.70 -2.80
CA ILE A 25 -20.25 1.74 -3.21
C ILE A 25 -21.56 1.99 -2.47
N ARG A 26 -21.50 2.28 -1.17
CA ARG A 26 -22.69 2.39 -0.32
C ARG A 26 -23.38 3.75 -0.45
N ASP A 27 -22.59 4.81 -0.39
CA ASP A 27 -23.07 6.18 -0.27
C ASP A 27 -22.93 6.94 -1.61
N SER A 28 -22.24 6.37 -2.62
CA SER A 28 -21.86 7.06 -3.87
C SER A 28 -21.00 8.32 -3.68
N ASP A 29 -20.49 8.51 -2.46
CA ASP A 29 -19.69 9.66 -2.08
C ASP A 29 -18.21 9.43 -2.30
N PHE A 30 -17.60 10.29 -3.12
CA PHE A 30 -16.18 10.22 -3.40
C PHE A 30 -15.36 11.04 -2.40
N TYR A 31 -14.84 10.36 -1.37
CA TYR A 31 -13.92 10.97 -0.41
C TYR A 31 -12.48 11.01 -0.93
N ILE A 32 -12.10 12.13 -1.55
CA ILE A 32 -10.79 12.33 -2.19
C ILE A 32 -9.60 12.08 -1.24
N ALA A 33 -9.70 12.49 0.03
CA ALA A 33 -8.63 12.30 1.00
C ALA A 33 -8.33 10.82 1.24
N GLU A 34 -9.37 9.99 1.34
CA GLU A 34 -9.23 8.56 1.61
C GLU A 34 -8.74 7.79 0.40
N PHE A 35 -9.20 8.21 -0.78
CA PHE A 35 -8.67 7.72 -2.04
C PHE A 35 -7.16 7.98 -2.13
N ILE A 36 -6.71 9.23 -1.93
CA ILE A 36 -5.29 9.58 -2.01
C ILE A 36 -4.46 8.78 -1.01
N VAL A 37 -4.91 8.70 0.25
CA VAL A 37 -4.18 7.95 1.30
C VAL A 37 -4.14 6.44 0.99
N GLY A 38 -5.24 5.88 0.49
CA GLY A 38 -5.28 4.49 0.03
C GLY A 38 -4.30 4.23 -1.13
N ILE A 39 -4.23 5.13 -2.11
CA ILE A 39 -3.28 5.05 -3.23
C ILE A 39 -1.83 5.15 -2.73
N ILE A 40 -1.53 6.04 -1.79
CA ILE A 40 -0.19 6.13 -1.16
C ILE A 40 0.17 4.79 -0.50
N GLY A 41 -0.77 4.16 0.20
CA GLY A 41 -0.57 2.82 0.79
C GLY A 41 -0.20 1.77 -0.26
N ILE A 42 -0.89 1.75 -1.40
CA ILE A 42 -0.62 0.84 -2.52
C ILE A 42 0.77 1.09 -3.11
N ILE A 43 1.13 2.35 -3.37
CA ILE A 43 2.46 2.73 -3.89
C ILE A 43 3.56 2.26 -2.92
N MET A 44 3.34 2.42 -1.61
CA MET A 44 4.26 1.96 -0.59
C MET A 44 4.47 0.44 -0.64
N LEU A 45 3.40 -0.34 -0.75
CA LEU A 45 3.47 -1.81 -0.88
C LEU A 45 4.21 -2.24 -2.15
N ILE A 46 3.89 -1.60 -3.28
CA ILE A 46 4.54 -1.84 -4.57
C ILE A 46 6.04 -1.53 -4.49
N SER A 47 6.42 -0.42 -3.84
CA SER A 47 7.82 -0.05 -3.68
C SER A 47 8.61 -1.16 -2.95
N VAL A 48 8.05 -1.74 -1.89
CA VAL A 48 8.71 -2.81 -1.14
C VAL A 48 8.90 -4.07 -2.00
N LEU A 49 7.95 -4.38 -2.87
CA LEU A 49 8.05 -5.51 -3.81
C LEU A 49 9.23 -5.32 -4.78
N PHE A 50 9.37 -4.13 -5.36
CA PHE A 50 10.49 -3.81 -6.26
C PHE A 50 11.85 -3.80 -5.55
N PHE A 51 11.92 -3.33 -4.30
CA PHE A 51 13.16 -3.36 -3.50
C PHE A 51 13.54 -4.76 -2.98
N LYS A 52 12.64 -5.74 -3.05
CA LYS A 52 12.94 -7.14 -2.67
C LYS A 52 13.69 -7.89 -3.77
N GLY A 53 13.56 -7.49 -5.03
CA GLY A 53 14.22 -8.15 -6.18
C GLY A 53 15.74 -7.96 -6.27
N LYS A 54 16.33 -7.02 -5.52
CA LYS A 54 17.76 -6.67 -5.63
C LYS A 54 18.71 -7.46 -4.71
N SER A 55 18.21 -8.38 -3.88
CA SER A 55 19.01 -9.06 -2.84
C SER A 55 19.36 -10.52 -3.14
N LYS A 56 19.54 -10.89 -4.40
CA LYS A 56 20.07 -12.22 -4.74
C LYS A 56 21.09 -12.13 -5.88
N SER A 57 22.27 -11.63 -5.55
CA SER A 57 23.49 -12.20 -6.11
C SER A 57 24.20 -12.92 -4.97
N PRO A 58 24.07 -14.25 -4.85
CA PRO A 58 25.08 -15.02 -4.14
C PRO A 58 26.28 -15.04 -5.07
N ASP A 59 27.20 -14.10 -4.86
CA ASP A 59 28.54 -14.24 -5.41
C ASP A 59 29.18 -15.40 -4.64
N ASN A 60 29.02 -16.60 -5.21
CA ASN A 60 29.68 -17.79 -4.74
C ASN A 60 31.07 -17.82 -5.38
N LYS A 61 32.06 -17.69 -4.50
CA LYS A 61 33.44 -18.19 -4.60
C LYS A 61 34.53 -17.22 -5.05
#